data_AF-A0A1F8RW15-F1
#
_entry.id   AF-A0A1F8RW15-F1
#
_cell.length_a   1.000
_cell.length_b   1.000
_cell.length_c   1.000
_cell.angle_alpha   90.00
_cell.angle_beta   90.00
_cell.angle_gamma   90.00
#
_symmetry.space_group_name_H-M   'P 1'
#
loop_
_entity.id
_entity.type
_entity.pdbx_description
1 polymer ?
#
loop_
_entity_poly.entity_id
_entity_poly.type
_entity_poly.pdbx_seq_one_letter_code
_entity_poly.pdbx_strand_id
1 'polypeptide(L)'
;MLERFAEALAEADAVAVADIWAGRDPDTTITSAAALADAVATRRPDIPVLAPGTVEATADALAEHVQAGDAVLVMGGGRSYRIGERLLRTLQADR
;
A
#
# COMPACT_ATOMS: atom_id res chain seq x y z
N MET A 1 -9.21 11.04 10.99
CA MET A 1 -8.12 10.04 11.13
C MET A 1 -7.47 9.78 9.78
N LEU A 2 -8.26 9.50 8.74
CA LEU A 2 -7.82 9.37 7.34
C LEU A 2 -6.84 10.47 6.90
N GLU A 3 -7.20 11.75 7.09
CA GLU A 3 -6.34 12.89 6.71
C GLU A 3 -4.92 12.85 7.30
N ARG A 4 -4.77 12.37 8.55
CA ARG A 4 -3.45 12.25 9.20
C ARG A 4 -2.64 11.08 8.65
N PHE A 5 -3.30 10.00 8.25
CA PHE A 5 -2.62 8.92 7.54
C PHE A 5 -2.18 9.37 6.15
N ALA A 6 -3.04 10.10 5.44
CA ALA A 6 -2.70 10.65 4.14
C ALA A 6 -1.50 11.62 4.23
N GLU A 7 -1.46 12.48 5.25
CA GLU A 7 -0.32 13.35 5.54
C GLU A 7 0.97 12.55 5.79
N ALA A 8 0.93 11.52 6.63
CA ALA A 8 2.12 10.72 6.92
C ALA A 8 2.62 9.91 5.70
N LEU A 9 1.70 9.37 4.89
CA LEU A 9 2.05 8.58 3.70
C LEU A 9 2.55 9.46 2.55
N ALA A 10 2.12 10.72 2.49
CA ALA A 10 2.56 11.70 1.49
C ALA A 10 4.05 12.07 1.58
N GLU A 11 4.76 11.66 2.63
CA GLU A 11 6.21 11.82 2.77
C GLU A 11 7.01 10.82 1.90
N ALA A 12 6.38 9.78 1.37
CA ALA A 12 7.03 8.81 0.49
C ALA A 12 7.08 9.29 -0.98
N ASP A 13 7.98 8.69 -1.77
CA ASP A 13 8.10 8.94 -3.22
C ASP A 13 7.07 8.16 -4.04
N ALA A 14 6.46 7.12 -3.46
CA ALA A 14 5.34 6.35 -4.01
C ALA A 14 4.59 5.63 -2.88
N VAL A 15 3.29 5.38 -3.07
CA VAL A 15 2.44 4.75 -2.05
C VAL A 15 1.55 3.67 -2.67
N ALA A 16 1.45 2.51 -2.02
CA ALA A 16 0.47 1.48 -2.34
C ALA A 16 -0.35 1.12 -1.09
N VAL A 17 -1.68 1.19 -1.20
CA VAL A 17 -2.63 0.95 -0.11
C VAL A 17 -3.40 -0.34 -0.37
N ALA A 18 -3.10 -1.38 0.40
CA ALA A 18 -3.88 -2.62 0.38
C ALA A 18 -5.25 -2.45 1.07
N ASP A 19 -6.19 -3.33 0.74
CA ASP A 19 -7.52 -3.39 1.35
C ASP A 19 -7.44 -3.40 2.88
N ILE A 20 -8.29 -2.58 3.49
CA ILE A 20 -8.33 -2.43 4.95
C ILE A 20 -8.87 -3.72 5.57
N TRP A 21 -8.02 -4.37 6.37
CA TRP A 21 -8.41 -5.59 7.08
C TRP A 21 -9.16 -5.27 8.37
N ALA A 22 -10.47 -5.46 8.34
CA ALA A 22 -11.39 -5.40 9.47
C ALA A 22 -11.18 -6.57 10.46
N GLY A 23 -10.12 -6.50 11.27
CA GLY A 23 -9.70 -7.61 12.12
C GLY A 23 -10.58 -7.90 13.34
N ARG A 24 -11.20 -6.87 13.94
CA ARG A 24 -12.09 -7.00 15.11
C ARG A 24 -13.44 -6.31 14.91
N ASP A 25 -13.45 -5.26 14.11
CA ASP A 25 -14.64 -4.51 13.75
C ASP A 25 -14.89 -4.76 12.25
N PRO A 26 -16.01 -5.41 11.88
CA PRO A 26 -16.35 -5.67 10.48
C PRO A 26 -16.84 -4.43 9.74
N ASP A 27 -17.07 -3.31 10.43
CA ASP A 27 -17.54 -2.08 9.80
C ASP A 27 -16.44 -1.42 8.96
N THR A 28 -16.54 -1.59 7.65
CA THR A 28 -15.68 -0.96 6.64
C THR A 28 -16.29 0.29 6.02
N THR A 29 -17.44 0.77 6.54
CA THR A 29 -18.13 1.94 5.97
C THR A 29 -17.43 3.26 6.28
N ILE A 30 -16.56 3.28 7.28
CA ILE A 30 -15.85 4.49 7.75
C ILE A 30 -14.75 4.92 6.77
N THR A 31 -14.04 3.97 6.15
CA THR A 31 -12.96 4.27 5.19
C THR A 31 -12.65 3.06 4.31
N SER A 32 -12.04 3.30 3.16
CA SER A 32 -11.52 2.27 2.26
C SER A 32 -10.06 2.54 1.89
N ALA A 33 -9.40 1.54 1.30
CA ALA A 33 -8.07 1.72 0.72
C ALA A 33 -8.08 2.79 -0.38
N ALA A 34 -9.10 2.79 -1.24
CA ALA A 34 -9.32 3.80 -2.28
C ALA A 34 -9.45 5.22 -1.69
N ALA A 35 -10.26 5.40 -0.65
CA ALA A 35 -10.44 6.70 -0.01
C ALA A 35 -9.12 7.25 0.59
N LEU A 36 -8.28 6.37 1.16
CA LEU A 36 -6.98 6.78 1.66
C LEU A 36 -6.01 7.11 0.51
N ALA A 37 -5.98 6.30 -0.56
CA ALA A 37 -5.17 6.57 -1.74
C ALA A 37 -5.55 7.91 -2.39
N ASP A 38 -6.84 8.20 -2.56
CA ASP A 38 -7.33 9.46 -3.11
C ASP A 38 -6.92 10.66 -2.26
N ALA A 39 -6.95 10.52 -0.92
CA ALA A 39 -6.53 11.58 -0.01
C ALA A 39 -5.01 11.83 -0.02
N VAL A 40 -4.20 10.81 -0.28
CA VAL A 40 -2.75 10.96 -0.53
C VAL A 40 -2.51 11.63 -1.88
N ALA A 41 -3.16 11.15 -2.94
CA ALA A 41 -3.02 11.69 -4.29
C ALA A 41 -3.46 13.16 -4.39
N THR A 42 -4.48 13.57 -3.61
CA THR A 42 -4.91 14.96 -3.51
C THR A 42 -3.81 15.87 -2.91
N ARG A 43 -2.99 15.33 -2.01
CA ARG A 43 -1.87 16.06 -1.37
C ARG A 43 -0.60 16.05 -2.20
N ARG A 44 -0.33 14.92 -2.85
CA ARG A 44 0.88 14.67 -3.66
C ARG A 44 0.46 14.15 -5.04
N PRO A 45 -0.06 15.03 -5.92
CA PRO A 45 -0.49 14.62 -7.25
C PRO A 45 0.68 14.23 -8.17
N ASP A 46 1.91 14.46 -7.74
CA ASP A 46 3.16 14.20 -8.45
C ASP A 46 3.71 12.79 -8.25
N ILE A 47 3.21 12.03 -7.27
CA ILE A 47 3.72 10.69 -6.95
C ILE A 47 2.75 9.58 -7.37
N PRO A 48 3.25 8.38 -7.69
CA PRO A 48 2.40 7.21 -7.87
C PRO A 48 1.67 6.86 -6.57
N VAL A 49 0.35 6.74 -6.64
CA VAL A 49 -0.48 6.25 -5.53
C VAL A 49 -1.41 5.14 -6.05
N LEU A 50 -1.32 3.96 -5.45
CA LEU A 50 -2.06 2.77 -5.86
C LEU A 50 -2.98 2.29 -4.74
N ALA A 51 -4.17 1.79 -5.10
CA ALA A 51 -5.04 1.00 -4.22
C ALA A 51 -5.45 -0.31 -4.91
N PRO A 52 -4.51 -1.26 -5.07
CA PRO A 52 -4.68 -2.42 -5.95
C PRO A 52 -5.56 -3.54 -5.36
N GLY A 53 -6.04 -3.39 -4.13
CA GLY A 53 -6.93 -4.34 -3.47
C GLY A 53 -6.20 -5.22 -2.47
N THR A 54 -6.34 -6.54 -2.57
CA THR A 54 -5.82 -7.49 -1.56
C THR A 54 -4.32 -7.33 -1.31
N VAL A 55 -3.84 -7.87 -0.18
CA VAL A 55 -2.40 -7.87 0.13
C VAL A 55 -1.59 -8.60 -0.94
N GLU A 56 -2.13 -9.65 -1.55
CA GLU A 56 -1.50 -10.36 -2.65
C GLU A 56 -1.45 -9.51 -3.93
N ALA A 57 -2.58 -8.88 -4.32
CA ALA A 57 -2.62 -7.98 -5.48
C ALA A 57 -1.70 -6.76 -5.30
N THR A 58 -1.58 -6.26 -4.07
CA THR A 58 -0.67 -5.17 -3.72
C THR A 58 0.78 -5.57 -3.91
N ALA A 59 1.16 -6.78 -3.50
CA ALA A 59 2.52 -7.27 -3.69
C ALA A 59 2.86 -7.43 -5.19
N ASP A 60 1.91 -7.95 -5.97
CA ASP A 60 2.09 -8.14 -7.41
C ASP A 60 2.22 -6.79 -8.12
N ALA A 61 1.36 -5.81 -7.79
CA ALA A 61 1.47 -4.45 -8.32
C ALA A 61 2.80 -3.77 -7.94
N LEU A 62 3.28 -3.95 -6.70
CA LEU A 62 4.57 -3.41 -6.26
C LEU A 62 5.74 -4.02 -7.04
N ALA A 63 5.69 -5.31 -7.36
CA ALA A 63 6.77 -5.98 -8.11
C ALA A 63 6.97 -5.36 -9.51
N GLU A 64 5.92 -4.82 -10.12
CA GLU A 64 5.99 -4.13 -11.41
C GLU A 64 6.60 -2.71 -11.33
N HIS A 65 6.65 -2.11 -10.14
CA HIS A 65 7.05 -0.72 -9.94
C HIS A 65 8.40 -0.56 -9.23
N VAL A 66 8.77 -1.50 -8.36
CA VAL A 66 9.99 -1.43 -7.56
C VAL A 66 11.22 -1.59 -8.44
N GLN A 67 12.22 -0.73 -8.22
CA GLN A 67 13.48 -0.70 -8.94
C GLN A 67 14.67 -1.03 -8.03
N ALA A 68 15.80 -1.37 -8.65
CA ALA A 68 17.04 -1.56 -7.92
C ALA A 68 17.49 -0.25 -7.25
N GLY A 69 17.63 -0.26 -5.93
CA GLY A 69 17.96 0.91 -5.13
C GLY A 69 16.80 1.42 -4.27
N ASP A 70 15.57 0.96 -4.55
CA ASP A 70 14.40 1.34 -3.76
C ASP A 70 14.43 0.69 -2.36
N ALA A 71 13.95 1.45 -1.38
CA ALA A 71 13.65 0.95 -0.05
C ALA A 71 12.13 0.81 0.10
N VAL A 72 11.64 -0.42 0.21
CA VAL A 72 10.20 -0.69 0.38
C VAL A 72 9.87 -0.89 1.86
N LEU A 73 9.07 0.01 2.42
CA LEU A 73 8.58 -0.08 3.80
C LEU A 73 7.14 -0.63 3.83
N VAL A 74 6.99 -1.88 4.27
CA VAL A 74 5.67 -2.50 4.47
C VAL A 74 5.18 -2.23 5.89
N MET A 75 4.04 -1.56 6.02
CA MET A 75 3.44 -1.19 7.30
C MET A 75 2.01 -1.71 7.44
N GLY A 76 1.57 -1.88 8.69
CA GLY A 76 0.20 -2.28 9.03
C GLY A 76 0.16 -3.54 9.91
N GLY A 77 -1.00 -3.79 10.51
CA GLY A 77 -1.26 -5.00 11.28
C GLY A 77 -1.83 -6.15 10.45
N GLY A 78 -2.09 -7.29 11.10
CA GLY A 78 -2.77 -8.42 10.48
C GLY A 78 -1.92 -9.12 9.41
N ARG A 79 -2.36 -9.07 8.15
CA ARG A 79 -1.76 -9.82 7.03
C ARG A 79 -0.83 -8.99 6.14
N SER A 80 -0.54 -7.73 6.50
CA SER A 80 0.33 -6.82 5.75
C SER A 80 1.72 -7.41 5.48
N TYR A 81 2.30 -8.15 6.42
CA TYR A 81 3.62 -8.79 6.29
C TYR A 81 3.74 -9.68 5.03
N ARG A 82 2.62 -10.23 4.55
CA ARG A 82 2.58 -11.05 3.33
C ARG A 82 2.98 -10.29 2.08
N ILE A 83 2.79 -8.96 2.07
CA ILE A 83 3.22 -8.11 0.95
C ILE A 83 4.73 -8.23 0.77
N GLY A 84 5.49 -8.04 1.85
CA GLY A 84 6.95 -8.12 1.81
C GLY A 84 7.45 -9.52 1.44
N GLU A 85 6.89 -10.56 2.05
CA GLU A 85 7.28 -11.95 1.73
C GLU A 85 7.00 -12.31 0.27
N ARG A 86 5.85 -11.90 -0.27
CA ARG A 86 5.46 -12.19 -1.65
C ARG A 86 6.29 -11.38 -2.63
N LEU A 87 6.47 -10.09 -2.39
CA LEU A 87 7.31 -9.21 -3.21
C LEU A 87 8.73 -9.78 -3.35
N LEU A 88 9.36 -10.18 -2.24
CA LEU A 88 10.69 -10.78 -2.27
C LEU A 88 10.75 -12.07 -3.10
N ARG A 89 9.73 -12.93 -2.99
CA ARG A 89 9.66 -14.15 -3.80
C ARG A 89 9.51 -13.84 -5.29
N THR A 90 8.65 -12.88 -5.65
CA THR A 90 8.45 -12.47 -7.05
C THR A 90 9.74 -11.91 -7.64
N LEU A 91 10.38 -10.95 -6.97
CA LEU A 91 11.62 -10.34 -7.44
C LEU A 91 12.81 -11.31 -7.52
N GLN A 92 12.79 -12.40 -6.74
CA GLN A 92 13.80 -13.47 -6.83
C GLN A 92 13.53 -14.44 -7.98
N ALA A 93 12.27 -14.65 -8.37
CA ALA A 93 11.90 -15.54 -9.46
C ALA A 93 12.14 -14.92 -10.85
N ASP A 94 12.07 -13.59 -10.94
CA ASP A 94 12.30 -12.83 -12.18
C ASP A 94 13.79 -12.57 -12.49
N ARG A 95 14.70 -13.06 -11.63
CA ARG A 95 16.16 -12.97 -11.80
C ARG A 95 16.76 -14.27 -12.35
#